data_AF-A0A0F0CRH1-F1
#
_entry.id   AF-A0A0F0CRH1-F1
#
_cell.length_a   1.000
_cell.length_b   1.000
_cell.length_c   1.000
_cell.angle_alpha   90.00
_cell.angle_beta   90.00
_cell.angle_gamma   90.00
#
_symmetry.space_group_name_H-M   'P 1'
#
loop_
_entity.id
_entity.type
_entity.pdbx_description
1 polymer ?
#
loop_
_entity_poly.entity_id
_entity_poly.type
_entity_poly.pdbx_seq_one_letter_code
_entity_poly.pdbx_strand_id
1 'polypeptide(L)'
;MARLTEAEILNALADVLGVKNILVGRGIYNTAKEGKTFINGDIWNASYAMVAVIGDANRLSDPSVGRTFLWSSDSPENATVEQYRDDASRSDIFRVRQHVDEIVIDPYFAHLMKVA
;
A
#
# COMPACT_ATOMS: atom_id res chain seq x y z
N MET A 1 -15.43 -14.93 -28.81
CA MET A 1 -14.35 -15.56 -28.01
C MET A 1 -14.37 -14.89 -26.64
N ALA A 2 -14.45 -15.66 -25.56
CA ALA A 2 -14.38 -15.10 -24.21
C ALA A 2 -12.99 -14.49 -24.01
N ARG A 3 -12.92 -13.19 -23.70
CA ARG A 3 -11.66 -12.52 -23.36
C ARG A 3 -11.34 -12.91 -21.91
N LEU A 4 -10.18 -13.51 -21.67
CA LEU A 4 -9.71 -13.72 -20.31
C LEU A 4 -9.73 -12.37 -19.56
N THR A 5 -10.26 -12.40 -18.35
CA THR A 5 -10.22 -11.28 -17.42
C THR A 5 -8.78 -11.08 -16.92
N GLU A 6 -8.46 -9.86 -16.49
CA GLU A 6 -7.14 -9.52 -15.93
C GLU A 6 -6.79 -10.42 -14.74
N ALA A 7 -7.77 -10.75 -13.90
CA ALA A 7 -7.59 -11.65 -12.76
C ALA A 7 -7.18 -13.06 -13.19
N GLU A 8 -7.78 -13.60 -14.26
CA GLU A 8 -7.41 -14.92 -14.79
C GLU A 8 -5.98 -14.92 -15.36
N ILE A 9 -5.56 -13.82 -16.00
CA ILE A 9 -4.19 -13.66 -16.50
C ILE A 9 -3.19 -13.61 -15.33
N LEU A 10 -3.50 -12.84 -14.28
CA LEU A 10 -2.64 -12.71 -13.10
C LEU A 10 -2.50 -14.03 -12.35
N ASN A 11 -3.59 -14.79 -12.20
CA ASN A 11 -3.55 -16.10 -11.55
C ASN A 11 -2.70 -17.10 -12.35
N ALA A 12 -2.89 -17.16 -13.67
CA ALA A 12 -2.08 -18.02 -14.53
C ALA A 12 -0.58 -17.63 -14.47
N LEU A 13 -0.28 -16.33 -14.39
CA LEU A 13 1.10 -15.85 -14.23
C LEU A 13 1.68 -16.19 -12.85
N ALA A 14 0.86 -16.09 -11.79
CA ALA A 14 1.26 -16.45 -10.43
C ALA A 14 1.65 -17.92 -10.33
N ASP A 15 0.87 -18.81 -10.96
CA ASP A 15 1.16 -20.24 -11.05
C ASP A 15 2.48 -20.51 -11.80
N VAL A 16 2.71 -19.83 -12.93
CA VAL A 16 3.94 -19.98 -13.72
C VAL A 16 5.18 -19.49 -12.97
N LEU A 17 5.06 -18.38 -12.23
CA LEU A 17 6.15 -17.80 -11.46
C LEU A 17 6.36 -18.48 -10.09
N GLY A 18 5.46 -19.36 -9.67
CA GLY A 18 5.52 -20.04 -8.38
C GLY A 18 5.30 -19.11 -7.19
N VAL A 19 4.52 -18.04 -7.36
CA VAL A 19 4.22 -17.05 -6.32
C VAL A 19 2.76 -17.15 -5.89
N LYS A 20 2.47 -16.87 -4.61
CA LYS A 20 1.09 -16.94 -4.07
C LYS A 20 0.19 -15.85 -4.66
N ASN A 21 0.72 -14.63 -4.80
CA ASN A 21 -0.03 -13.45 -5.22
C ASN A 21 0.85 -12.54 -6.09
N ILE A 22 0.25 -11.86 -7.05
CA ILE A 22 0.87 -10.78 -7.82
C ILE A 22 0.14 -9.47 -7.52
N LEU A 23 0.89 -8.45 -7.12
CA LEU A 23 0.37 -7.11 -6.84
C LEU A 23 0.85 -6.15 -7.93
N VAL A 24 -0.08 -5.43 -8.54
CA VAL A 24 0.23 -4.42 -9.58
C VAL A 24 0.05 -3.02 -8.97
N GLY A 25 1.17 -2.33 -8.72
CA GLY A 25 1.17 -0.96 -8.20
C GLY A 25 0.72 0.04 -9.26
N ARG A 26 -0.56 0.45 -9.21
CA ARG A 26 -1.16 1.45 -10.14
C ARG A 26 -1.32 2.83 -9.50
N GLY A 27 -0.73 3.04 -8.33
CA GLY A 27 -0.80 4.31 -7.62
C GLY A 27 -0.05 5.40 -8.39
N ILE A 28 -0.71 6.53 -8.60
CA ILE A 28 -0.13 7.72 -9.23
C ILE A 28 -0.21 8.90 -8.27
N TYR A 29 0.75 9.82 -8.37
CA TYR A 29 0.75 11.06 -7.63
C TYR A 29 1.14 12.24 -8.52
N ASN A 30 0.73 13.45 -8.12
CA ASN A 30 1.15 14.66 -8.79
C ASN A 30 2.56 15.05 -8.34
N THR A 31 3.51 15.02 -9.27
CA THR A 31 4.90 15.44 -9.01
C THR A 31 5.11 16.95 -9.19
N ALA A 32 4.12 17.66 -9.72
CA ALA A 32 4.20 19.10 -9.91
C ALA A 32 4.07 19.87 -8.59
N LYS A 33 4.74 21.03 -8.52
CA LYS A 33 4.55 21.98 -7.41
C LYS A 33 3.11 22.49 -7.39
N GLU A 34 2.65 22.88 -6.20
CA GLU A 34 1.34 23.48 -6.00
C GLU A 34 1.10 24.66 -6.98
N GLY A 35 -0.10 24.69 -7.58
CA GLY A 35 -0.49 25.72 -8.55
C GLY A 35 0.12 25.56 -9.95
N LYS A 36 0.80 24.46 -10.26
CA LYS A 36 1.30 24.14 -11.61
C LYS A 36 0.45 23.06 -12.29
N THR A 37 0.59 22.96 -13.61
CA THR A 37 -0.02 21.89 -14.39
C THR A 37 0.41 20.54 -13.86
N PHE A 38 -0.55 19.63 -13.76
CA PHE A 38 -0.33 18.27 -13.29
C PHE A 38 0.76 17.55 -14.08
N ILE A 39 1.68 16.90 -13.36
CA ILE A 39 2.70 16.01 -13.94
C ILE A 39 2.53 14.66 -13.26
N ASN A 40 2.20 13.64 -14.06
CA ASN A 40 1.99 12.29 -13.56
C ASN A 40 3.31 11.66 -13.09
N GLY A 41 3.33 11.12 -11.87
CA GLY A 41 4.38 10.24 -11.38
C GLY A 41 3.78 8.95 -10.85
N ASP A 42 4.32 7.81 -11.28
CA ASP A 42 3.94 6.51 -10.74
C ASP A 42 4.62 6.30 -9.37
N ILE A 43 3.86 5.84 -8.38
CA ILE A 43 4.39 5.51 -7.04
C ILE A 43 5.33 4.30 -7.13
N TRP A 44 4.93 3.29 -7.91
CA TRP A 44 5.78 2.15 -8.22
C TRP A 44 6.35 2.30 -9.63
N ASN A 45 7.68 2.41 -9.73
CA ASN A 45 8.34 2.64 -11.01
C ASN A 45 8.30 1.38 -11.90
N ALA A 46 7.91 1.55 -13.17
CA ALA A 46 7.83 0.48 -14.16
C ALA A 46 9.18 -0.22 -14.46
N SER A 47 10.31 0.39 -14.14
CA SER A 47 11.65 -0.20 -14.30
C SER A 47 12.02 -1.22 -13.21
N TYR A 48 11.18 -1.41 -12.18
CA TYR A 48 11.47 -2.31 -11.07
C TYR A 48 10.32 -3.29 -10.80
N ALA A 49 10.69 -4.52 -10.49
CA ALA A 49 9.80 -5.54 -9.94
C ALA A 49 10.38 -6.03 -8.62
N MET A 50 9.53 -6.41 -7.67
CA MET A 50 9.95 -6.96 -6.39
C MET A 50 9.29 -8.30 -6.14
N VAL A 51 10.07 -9.27 -5.68
CA VAL A 51 9.57 -10.52 -5.12
C VAL A 51 9.87 -10.49 -3.62
N ALA A 52 8.87 -10.73 -2.79
CA ALA A 52 9.01 -10.64 -1.34
C ALA A 52 8.13 -11.67 -0.61
N VAL A 53 8.58 -12.06 0.59
CA VAL A 53 7.78 -12.82 1.54
C VAL A 53 6.99 -11.84 2.42
N ILE A 54 5.66 -11.89 2.30
CA ILE A 54 4.73 -11.12 3.13
C ILE A 54 4.05 -12.08 4.09
N GLY A 55 4.36 -11.99 5.39
CA GLY A 55 3.72 -12.81 6.41
C GLY A 55 2.33 -12.27 6.76
N ASP A 56 1.37 -13.17 6.99
CA ASP A 56 -0.03 -12.83 7.29
C ASP A 56 -0.28 -12.50 8.78
N ALA A 57 0.71 -12.75 9.65
CA ALA A 57 0.59 -12.61 11.10
C ALA A 57 1.25 -11.33 11.64
N ASN A 58 0.72 -10.82 12.76
CA ASN A 58 1.20 -9.62 13.43
C ASN A 58 2.47 -9.83 14.27
N ARG A 59 2.99 -11.07 14.34
CA ARG A 59 4.21 -11.36 15.12
C ARG A 59 5.43 -10.96 14.30
N LEU A 60 6.35 -10.22 14.94
CA LEU A 60 7.63 -9.84 14.34
C LEU A 60 8.58 -11.02 14.14
N SER A 61 8.35 -12.14 14.82
CA SER A 61 9.10 -13.39 14.65
C SER A 61 8.83 -14.09 13.33
N ASP A 62 7.71 -13.77 12.68
CA ASP A 62 7.26 -14.50 11.51
C ASP A 62 7.94 -13.92 10.26
N PRO A 63 8.52 -14.75 9.37
CA PRO A 63 9.28 -14.29 8.21
C PRO A 63 8.50 -13.28 7.35
N SER A 64 9.03 -12.06 7.22
CA SER A 64 8.51 -11.07 6.29
C SER A 64 9.46 -9.91 6.03
N VAL A 65 9.35 -9.30 4.84
CA VAL A 65 10.08 -8.07 4.50
C VAL A 65 9.71 -6.88 5.38
N GLY A 66 8.44 -6.75 5.77
CA GLY A 66 7.95 -5.53 6.40
C GLY A 66 6.56 -5.65 6.99
N ARG A 67 6.18 -4.61 7.73
CA ARG A 67 4.87 -4.49 8.40
C ARG A 67 4.44 -3.03 8.46
N THR A 68 3.13 -2.86 8.55
CA THR A 68 2.51 -1.59 8.95
C THR A 68 2.16 -1.69 10.43
N PHE A 69 2.67 -0.76 11.23
CA PHE A 69 2.32 -0.64 12.63
C PHE A 69 1.16 0.32 12.81
N LEU A 70 0.32 0.04 13.79
CA LEU A 70 -0.72 0.96 14.27
C LEU A 70 -0.36 1.37 15.69
N TRP A 71 -0.27 2.67 15.94
CA TRP A 71 -0.10 3.20 17.30
C TRP A 71 -1.44 3.15 18.05
N SER A 72 -1.72 2.00 18.67
CA SER A 72 -3.00 1.69 19.30
C SER A 72 -3.37 2.57 20.50
N SER A 73 -2.39 3.23 21.13
CA SER A 73 -2.66 4.11 22.26
C SER A 73 -3.40 5.39 21.87
N ASP A 74 -3.30 5.83 20.61
CA ASP A 74 -4.00 7.02 20.12
C ASP A 74 -4.95 6.70 18.95
N SER A 75 -4.64 5.69 18.14
CA SER A 75 -5.53 5.16 17.10
C SER A 75 -5.87 3.71 17.46
N PRO A 76 -6.86 3.47 18.34
CA PRO A 76 -7.18 2.11 18.80
C PRO A 76 -7.58 1.18 17.64
N GLU A 77 -8.07 1.74 16.54
CA GLU A 77 -8.43 1.02 15.32
C GLU A 77 -7.76 1.64 14.08
N ASN A 78 -7.73 0.89 12.97
CA ASN A 78 -7.26 1.40 11.70
C ASN A 78 -8.29 2.39 11.13
N ALA A 79 -7.97 3.68 11.32
CA ALA A 79 -8.86 4.83 11.20
C ALA A 79 -9.95 4.87 12.30
N THR A 80 -9.69 5.62 13.37
CA THR A 80 -10.67 5.98 14.40
C THR A 80 -11.37 7.28 14.01
N VAL A 81 -12.70 7.25 13.92
CA VAL A 81 -13.52 8.39 13.46
C VAL A 81 -14.25 9.04 14.63
N GLU A 82 -14.11 10.35 14.74
CA GLU A 82 -14.82 11.18 15.72
C GLU A 82 -15.62 12.26 15.00
N GLN A 83 -16.83 12.52 15.50
CA GLN A 83 -17.69 13.59 15.00
C GLN A 83 -17.89 14.63 16.11
N TYR A 84 -17.64 15.90 15.81
CA TYR A 84 -18.00 17.00 16.69
C TYR A 84 -18.47 18.23 15.90
N ARG A 85 -19.31 19.04 16.54
CA ARG A 85 -19.74 20.32 15.99
C ARG A 85 -18.66 21.37 16.25
N ASP A 86 -18.21 22.05 15.20
CA ASP A 86 -17.40 23.26 15.35
C ASP A 86 -18.26 24.49 15.00
N ASP A 87 -18.65 25.23 16.04
CA ASP A 87 -19.52 26.39 15.91
C ASP A 87 -18.83 27.57 15.22
N ALA A 88 -17.50 27.66 15.25
CA ALA A 88 -16.76 28.73 14.59
C ALA A 88 -16.78 28.55 13.07
N SER A 89 -16.59 27.31 12.58
CA SER A 89 -16.71 26.96 11.16
C SER A 89 -18.15 26.62 10.75
N ARG A 90 -19.11 26.63 11.69
CA ARG A 90 -20.53 26.27 11.52
C ARG A 90 -20.71 24.91 10.81
N SER A 91 -19.80 23.98 11.06
CA SER A 91 -19.71 22.72 10.34
C SER A 91 -19.59 21.53 11.31
N ASP A 92 -19.99 20.35 10.83
CA ASP A 92 -19.72 19.10 11.54
C ASP A 92 -18.37 18.57 11.07
N ILE A 93 -17.45 18.42 12.00
CA ILE A 93 -16.11 17.93 11.73
C ILE A 93 -16.08 16.43 11.93
N PHE A 94 -15.68 15.72 10.88
CA PHE A 94 -15.32 14.30 10.94
C PHE A 94 -13.81 14.20 11.02
N ARG A 95 -13.29 13.98 12.22
CA ARG A 95 -11.87 13.79 12.45
C ARG A 95 -11.55 12.31 12.32
N VAL A 96 -10.62 11.98 11.44
CA VAL A 96 -10.08 10.63 11.30
C VAL A 96 -8.67 10.61 11.87
N ARG A 97 -8.45 9.78 12.88
CA ARG A 97 -7.12 9.49 13.44
C ARG A 97 -6.66 8.15 12.88
N GLN A 98 -5.54 8.14 12.16
CA GLN A 98 -4.91 6.94 11.64
C GLN A 98 -3.41 7.08 11.83
N HIS A 99 -2.91 6.60 12.96
CA HIS A 99 -1.49 6.69 13.32
C HIS A 99 -0.79 5.39 12.93
N VAL A 100 -0.41 5.31 11.66
CA VAL A 100 0.30 4.17 11.08
C VAL A 100 1.69 4.54 10.60
N ASP A 101 2.58 3.55 10.57
CA ASP A 101 3.91 3.67 9.98
C ASP A 101 4.31 2.35 9.32
N GLU A 102 4.91 2.42 8.12
CA GLU A 102 5.38 1.27 7.37
C GLU A 102 6.90 1.09 7.53
N ILE A 103 7.33 -0.06 8.03
CA ILE A 103 8.76 -0.39 8.13
C ILE A 103 9.12 -1.60 7.30
N VAL A 104 10.33 -1.56 6.73
CA VAL A 104 11.06 -2.76 6.31
C VAL A 104 11.75 -3.34 7.53
N ILE A 105 11.31 -4.53 7.95
CA ILE A 105 11.84 -5.24 9.14
C ILE A 105 13.12 -5.96 8.78
N ASP A 106 13.07 -6.78 7.74
CA ASP A 106 14.20 -7.59 7.30
C ASP A 106 14.26 -7.64 5.78
N PRO A 107 15.17 -6.88 5.15
CA PRO A 107 15.35 -6.86 3.71
C PRO A 107 15.70 -8.22 3.11
N TYR A 108 16.22 -9.18 3.89
CA TYR A 108 16.55 -10.53 3.42
C TYR A 108 15.36 -11.24 2.76
N PHE A 109 14.14 -10.92 3.21
CA PHE A 109 12.91 -11.51 2.68
C PHE A 109 12.36 -10.84 1.43
N ALA A 110 13.12 -9.93 0.79
CA ALA A 110 12.75 -9.33 -0.48
C ALA A 110 13.92 -9.20 -1.44
N HIS A 111 13.61 -9.27 -2.72
CA HIS A 111 14.54 -8.99 -3.80
C HIS A 111 13.90 -8.00 -4.77
N LEU A 112 14.50 -6.81 -4.87
CA LEU A 112 14.15 -5.80 -5.86
C LEU A 112 15.02 -5.98 -7.09
N MET A 113 14.40 -6.23 -8.23
CA MET A 113 15.06 -6.45 -9.51
C MET A 113 14.71 -5.36 -10.51
N LYS A 114 15.71 -4.93 -11.27
CA LYS A 114 15.53 -4.00 -12.39
C LYS A 114 15.09 -4.79 -13.63
N VAL A 115 14.01 -4.36 -14.27
CA VAL A 115 13.36 -5.08 -15.39
C VAL A 115 13.35 -4.30 -16.70
N ALA A 116 13.70 -3.01 -16.69
CA ALA A 116 13.86 -2.16 -17.88
C ALA A 116 15.07 -1.24 -17.74
#